data_AF-A0A954FCQ5-F1
#
_entry.id   AF-A0A954FCQ5-F1
#
_cell.length_a   1.000
_cell.length_b   1.000
_cell.length_c   1.000
_cell.angle_alpha   90.00
_cell.angle_beta   90.00
_cell.angle_gamma   90.00
#
_symmetry.space_group_name_H-M   'P 1'
#
loop_
_entity.id
_entity.type
_entity.pdbx_description
1 polymer ?
#
loop_
_entity_poly.entity_id
_entity_poly.type
_entity_poly.pdbx_seq_one_letter_code
_entity_poly.pdbx_strand_id
1 'polypeptide(L)'
;MNLRPLFPVTVCTLLLICGTGCGSSDAPQQPVEQVSVDLGGGGVDLGAGEPLEMEDSKPTPAETKKKPVRRFQPITLGGGASPAGSKAEIPEEQKFDSVLEALKPLQVMLGDWRGITYKKTDGFSSVETLDWVWDLQTNPQQPALVMKADKSRYHENARLTYLTDKQKYQLTITGKEGDKRIYEGDFTVPVAKVEGDADPNILQTTYKLSLSLIDPGDERKNVQITFNQQNNDRYLYEIYNLRGDSVTLADTITTRRDGTSFAKSDSDYGDKTCVISGGLGTSQVNYQGKSYWVCCSGCRKAFDADPEKWIAKYEANKKKTANQ
;
A
#
# COMPACT_ATOMS: atom_id res chain seq x y z
N MET A 1 -6.30 -69.02 -29.61
CA MET A 1 -7.76 -69.24 -29.46
C MET A 1 -8.27 -68.28 -28.42
N ASN A 2 -9.14 -67.36 -28.85
CA ASN A 2 -9.82 -66.34 -28.07
C ASN A 2 -10.88 -66.95 -27.16
N LEU A 3 -11.09 -66.42 -25.96
CA LEU A 3 -12.42 -66.32 -25.35
C LEU A 3 -12.43 -65.27 -24.22
N ARG A 4 -13.22 -64.21 -24.45
CA ARG A 4 -13.72 -63.22 -23.46
C ARG A 4 -14.97 -63.78 -22.76
N PRO A 5 -15.32 -63.25 -21.58
CA PRO A 5 -16.71 -62.87 -21.29
C PRO A 5 -16.77 -61.43 -20.73
N LEU A 6 -17.47 -60.47 -21.35
CA LEU A 6 -18.91 -60.13 -21.27
C LEU A 6 -19.37 -59.59 -19.89
N PHE A 7 -19.62 -58.28 -19.89
CA PHE A 7 -20.29 -57.45 -18.88
C PHE A 7 -21.76 -57.84 -18.67
N PRO A 8 -22.38 -57.31 -17.60
CA PRO A 8 -23.56 -56.49 -17.86
C PRO A 8 -23.48 -55.08 -17.24
N VAL A 9 -24.03 -54.15 -18.00
CA VAL A 9 -24.21 -52.73 -17.74
C VAL A 9 -25.55 -52.56 -17.01
N THR A 10 -25.57 -51.86 -15.88
CA THR A 10 -26.81 -51.40 -15.26
C THR A 10 -27.01 -49.92 -15.59
N VAL A 11 -27.96 -49.66 -16.49
CA VAL A 11 -28.48 -48.34 -16.84
C VAL A 11 -29.53 -47.97 -15.79
N CYS A 12 -29.31 -46.88 -15.06
CA CYS A 12 -30.32 -46.29 -14.18
C CYS A 12 -30.85 -45.01 -14.83
N THR A 13 -31.97 -45.14 -15.54
CA THR A 13 -32.75 -44.05 -16.11
C THR A 13 -33.59 -43.42 -15.00
N LEU A 14 -33.46 -42.11 -14.73
CA LEU A 14 -34.47 -41.37 -13.97
C LEU A 14 -35.04 -40.26 -14.85
N LEU A 15 -36.35 -40.36 -15.06
CA LEU A 15 -37.16 -39.48 -15.89
C LEU A 15 -37.25 -38.05 -15.34
N LEU A 16 -37.15 -37.08 -16.25
CA LEU A 16 -37.72 -35.75 -16.12
C LEU A 16 -39.26 -35.84 -16.14
N ILE A 17 -39.91 -35.16 -15.20
CA ILE A 17 -41.31 -34.72 -15.32
C ILE A 17 -41.33 -33.20 -15.14
N CYS A 18 -41.69 -32.49 -16.20
CA CYS A 18 -42.08 -31.08 -16.15
C CYS A 18 -43.57 -30.97 -15.79
N GLY A 19 -43.89 -30.08 -14.86
CA GLY A 19 -45.25 -29.65 -14.55
C GLY A 19 -45.21 -28.23 -14.00
N THR A 20 -45.77 -27.30 -14.78
CA THR A 20 -45.91 -25.87 -14.55
C THR A 20 -46.90 -25.53 -13.42
N GLY A 21 -46.65 -24.48 -12.65
CA GLY A 21 -47.67 -23.88 -11.78
C GLY A 21 -47.17 -22.64 -11.02
N CYS A 22 -47.75 -21.48 -11.33
CA CYS A 22 -47.42 -20.14 -10.87
C CYS A 22 -47.49 -19.92 -9.35
N GLY A 23 -46.64 -19.02 -8.84
CA GLY A 23 -46.75 -18.44 -7.50
C GLY A 23 -45.91 -17.17 -7.40
N SER A 24 -46.56 -16.02 -7.62
CA SER A 24 -46.01 -14.66 -7.52
C SER A 24 -45.60 -14.32 -6.09
N SER A 25 -44.47 -13.64 -5.91
CA SER A 25 -44.16 -12.79 -4.73
C SER A 25 -43.00 -11.87 -5.07
N ASP A 26 -43.32 -10.74 -5.69
CA ASP A 26 -42.51 -9.52 -5.66
C ASP A 26 -42.41 -9.01 -4.22
N ALA A 27 -41.19 -8.80 -3.71
CA ALA A 27 -40.93 -7.91 -2.59
C ALA A 27 -39.48 -7.36 -2.66
N PRO A 28 -39.27 -6.10 -2.27
CA PRO A 28 -38.32 -5.21 -2.95
C PRO A 28 -36.91 -5.24 -2.34
N GLN A 29 -35.93 -4.99 -3.19
CA GLN A 29 -34.56 -4.65 -2.82
C GLN A 29 -34.54 -3.40 -1.91
N GLN A 30 -33.90 -3.50 -0.74
CA GLN A 30 -33.63 -2.34 0.09
C GLN A 30 -32.57 -1.45 -0.59
N PRO A 31 -32.79 -0.13 -0.68
CA PRO A 31 -31.83 0.77 -1.29
C PRO A 31 -30.63 0.99 -0.37
N VAL A 32 -29.45 0.99 -0.99
CA VAL A 32 -28.18 1.38 -0.38
C VAL A 32 -28.27 2.86 -0.02
N GLU A 33 -28.18 3.16 1.27
CA GLU A 33 -28.21 4.54 1.79
C GLU A 33 -26.87 5.21 1.48
N GLN A 34 -26.87 6.14 0.53
CA GLN A 34 -25.76 7.05 0.28
C GLN A 34 -25.83 8.17 1.32
N VAL A 35 -24.84 8.24 2.21
CA VAL A 35 -24.65 9.42 3.07
C VAL A 35 -23.85 10.46 2.28
N SER A 36 -24.57 11.40 1.67
CA SER A 36 -24.02 12.65 1.17
C SER A 36 -23.95 13.66 2.31
N VAL A 37 -22.75 14.19 2.60
CA VAL A 37 -22.55 15.31 3.52
C VAL A 37 -22.77 16.61 2.75
N ASP A 38 -23.93 17.24 2.97
CA ASP A 38 -24.25 18.59 2.50
C ASP A 38 -23.76 19.61 3.53
N LEU A 39 -22.95 20.57 3.07
CA LEU A 39 -22.49 21.70 3.86
C LEU A 39 -23.55 22.80 3.78
N GLY A 40 -24.41 22.82 4.80
CA GLY A 40 -25.51 23.77 4.93
C GLY A 40 -25.09 25.22 4.71
N GLY A 41 -25.48 25.75 3.54
CA GLY A 41 -25.67 27.17 3.29
C GLY A 41 -27.13 27.52 3.59
N GLY A 42 -27.37 28.16 4.73
CA GLY A 42 -28.69 28.69 5.06
C GLY A 42 -29.06 29.84 4.13
N GLY A 43 -30.12 29.66 3.36
CA GLY A 43 -30.76 30.73 2.62
C GLY A 43 -31.66 31.58 3.51
N VAL A 44 -31.83 32.84 3.13
CA VAL A 44 -33.11 33.52 3.23
C VAL A 44 -33.36 34.27 1.92
N ASP A 45 -34.49 33.91 1.32
CA ASP A 45 -35.14 34.47 0.15
C ASP A 45 -35.96 35.70 0.55
N LEU A 46 -35.91 36.77 -0.24
CA LEU A 46 -37.00 37.74 -0.40
C LEU A 46 -36.92 38.35 -1.80
N GLY A 47 -38.01 38.21 -2.55
CA GLY A 47 -38.08 38.44 -3.99
C GLY A 47 -38.42 39.85 -4.48
N ALA A 48 -38.29 39.94 -5.81
CA ALA A 48 -38.99 40.76 -6.80
C ALA A 48 -39.13 42.29 -6.63
N GLY A 49 -38.62 43.02 -7.64
CA GLY A 49 -39.10 44.35 -8.01
C GLY A 49 -38.08 45.17 -8.82
N GLU A 50 -38.33 45.34 -10.12
CA GLU A 50 -37.83 46.45 -10.96
C GLU A 50 -39.03 47.38 -11.26
N PRO A 51 -38.85 48.58 -11.83
CA PRO A 51 -37.79 49.60 -11.71
C PRO A 51 -38.42 50.96 -11.30
N LEU A 52 -37.65 52.08 -11.24
CA LEU A 52 -38.06 53.45 -11.67
C LEU A 52 -37.06 54.55 -11.23
N GLU A 53 -37.07 55.63 -12.02
CA GLU A 53 -36.07 56.69 -12.21
C GLU A 53 -36.24 57.94 -11.31
N MET A 54 -35.28 58.89 -11.49
CA MET A 54 -35.33 60.37 -11.29
C MET A 54 -34.76 60.92 -9.97
N GLU A 55 -33.58 61.58 -10.02
CA GLU A 55 -33.34 63.06 -10.04
C GLU A 55 -33.30 63.65 -8.62
N ASP A 56 -32.49 64.62 -8.20
CA ASP A 56 -31.43 65.46 -8.75
C ASP A 56 -30.69 66.07 -7.53
N SER A 57 -29.43 66.51 -7.67
CA SER A 57 -28.78 67.62 -6.92
C SER A 57 -27.23 67.56 -6.98
N LYS A 58 -26.64 68.54 -7.68
CA LYS A 58 -25.25 69.02 -7.56
C LYS A 58 -25.30 70.49 -7.07
N PRO A 59 -24.23 71.16 -6.57
CA PRO A 59 -22.83 71.12 -7.09
C PRO A 59 -21.62 71.26 -6.09
N THR A 60 -20.50 70.59 -6.44
CA THR A 60 -19.07 71.07 -6.62
C THR A 60 -18.23 71.71 -5.47
N PRO A 61 -16.86 71.68 -5.46
CA PRO A 61 -15.84 70.66 -5.85
C PRO A 61 -14.79 70.35 -4.73
N ALA A 62 -14.10 69.20 -4.79
CA ALA A 62 -12.63 69.10 -4.56
C ALA A 62 -12.11 67.64 -4.60
N GLU A 63 -11.07 67.46 -5.42
CA GLU A 63 -9.94 66.51 -5.35
C GLU A 63 -10.14 64.98 -5.26
N THR A 64 -9.66 64.35 -6.34
CA THR A 64 -9.60 62.93 -6.66
C THR A 64 -8.48 62.20 -5.89
N LYS A 65 -8.81 61.13 -5.13
CA LYS A 65 -7.88 60.04 -4.81
C LYS A 65 -8.58 58.68 -4.93
N LYS A 66 -8.34 57.97 -6.04
CA LYS A 66 -8.80 56.59 -6.26
C LYS A 66 -7.82 55.58 -5.63
N LYS A 67 -8.40 54.56 -4.96
CA LYS A 67 -7.74 53.34 -4.45
C LYS A 67 -6.96 52.59 -5.55
N PRO A 68 -5.83 51.94 -5.24
CA PRO A 68 -5.21 50.99 -6.16
C PRO A 68 -5.88 49.61 -6.03
N VAL A 69 -6.66 49.25 -7.03
CA VAL A 69 -7.08 47.86 -7.30
C VAL A 69 -5.89 47.16 -8.00
N ARG A 70 -5.37 46.09 -7.41
CA ARG A 70 -4.30 45.28 -8.01
C ARG A 70 -4.87 44.52 -9.22
N ARG A 71 -4.47 44.92 -10.42
CA ARG A 71 -4.75 44.23 -11.69
C ARG A 71 -3.70 43.14 -11.87
N PHE A 72 -4.13 41.88 -11.98
CA PHE A 72 -3.27 40.81 -12.49
C PHE A 72 -3.06 41.04 -13.99
N GLN A 73 -1.81 41.22 -14.41
CA GLN A 73 -1.41 41.10 -15.81
C GLN A 73 -0.58 39.83 -16.00
N PRO A 74 -0.73 39.16 -17.16
CA PRO A 74 -0.04 37.91 -17.44
C PRO A 74 1.45 38.15 -17.67
N ILE A 75 2.28 37.33 -17.02
CA ILE A 75 3.74 37.32 -17.24
C ILE A 75 3.99 36.73 -18.62
N THR A 76 4.55 37.53 -19.52
CA THR A 76 5.09 37.10 -20.81
C THR A 76 6.44 36.40 -20.59
N LEU A 77 6.53 35.15 -21.04
CA LEU A 77 7.79 34.40 -21.10
C LEU A 77 8.67 34.98 -22.22
N GLY A 78 9.62 35.83 -21.84
CA GLY A 78 10.71 36.27 -22.70
C GLY A 78 11.73 35.14 -22.88
N GLY A 79 11.88 34.67 -24.12
CA GLY A 79 12.92 33.74 -24.52
C GLY A 79 14.31 34.35 -24.33
N GLY A 80 15.05 33.78 -23.37
CA GLY A 80 16.49 33.93 -23.23
C GLY A 80 17.06 32.55 -22.96
N ALA A 81 17.84 32.03 -23.90
CA ALA A 81 18.51 30.75 -23.78
C ALA A 81 19.35 30.71 -22.50
N SER A 82 18.93 29.89 -21.54
CA SER A 82 19.72 29.49 -20.38
C SER A 82 20.25 28.07 -20.60
N PRO A 83 21.48 27.77 -20.13
CA PRO A 83 22.08 26.46 -20.32
C PRO A 83 21.26 25.40 -19.59
N ALA A 84 21.28 24.18 -20.13
CA ALA A 84 20.58 23.01 -19.62
C ALA A 84 20.62 22.96 -18.08
N GLY A 85 19.46 23.14 -17.46
CA GLY A 85 19.31 23.15 -16.01
C GLY A 85 19.75 21.82 -15.42
N SER A 86 20.78 21.86 -14.58
CA SER A 86 21.04 20.80 -13.60
C SER A 86 19.79 20.67 -12.73
N LYS A 87 19.12 19.52 -12.83
CA LYS A 87 18.05 19.10 -11.93
C LYS A 87 18.61 19.21 -10.51
N ALA A 88 18.10 20.14 -9.70
CA ALA A 88 18.55 20.31 -8.33
C ALA A 88 18.39 18.97 -7.60
N GLU A 89 19.51 18.37 -7.23
CA GLU A 89 19.52 17.05 -6.60
C GLU A 89 19.09 17.18 -5.15
N ILE A 90 17.99 16.51 -4.78
CA ILE A 90 17.49 16.47 -3.40
C ILE A 90 18.61 15.88 -2.51
N PRO A 91 18.92 16.48 -1.34
CA PRO A 91 19.91 15.95 -0.41
C PRO A 91 19.67 14.46 -0.09
N GLU A 92 20.72 13.66 -0.01
CA GLU A 92 20.63 12.20 0.18
C GLU A 92 19.79 11.81 1.41
N GLU A 93 19.93 12.56 2.50
CA GLU A 93 19.16 12.33 3.72
C GLU A 93 17.66 12.55 3.51
N GLN A 94 17.28 13.56 2.73
CA GLN A 94 15.89 13.84 2.41
C GLN A 94 15.31 12.77 1.46
N LYS A 95 16.12 12.22 0.53
CA LYS A 95 15.73 11.06 -0.28
C LYS A 95 15.50 9.83 0.60
N PHE A 96 16.41 9.52 1.52
CA PHE A 96 16.26 8.41 2.48
C PHE A 96 14.96 8.53 3.28
N ASP A 97 14.73 9.69 3.90
CA ASP A 97 13.54 9.92 4.73
C ASP A 97 12.26 9.79 3.88
N SER A 98 12.25 10.32 2.66
CA SER A 98 11.09 10.21 1.75
C SER A 98 10.77 8.75 1.39
N VAL A 99 11.79 7.92 1.12
CA VAL A 99 11.60 6.49 0.83
C VAL A 99 11.14 5.75 2.09
N LEU A 100 11.72 6.06 3.25
CA LEU A 100 11.33 5.45 4.52
C LEU A 100 9.86 5.74 4.85
N GLU A 101 9.42 7.01 4.72
CA GLU A 101 8.02 7.42 4.89
C GLU A 101 7.08 6.66 3.94
N ALA A 102 7.43 6.55 2.65
CA ALA A 102 6.62 5.83 1.67
C ALA A 102 6.48 4.33 1.98
N LEU A 103 7.47 3.74 2.65
CA LEU A 103 7.48 2.34 3.05
C LEU A 103 6.88 2.09 4.45
N LYS A 104 6.61 3.13 5.26
CA LYS A 104 6.02 2.96 6.60
C LYS A 104 4.73 2.14 6.61
N PRO A 105 3.77 2.34 5.70
CA PRO A 105 2.53 1.55 5.71
C PRO A 105 2.76 0.04 5.50
N LEU A 106 3.86 -0.31 4.82
CA LEU A 106 4.25 -1.68 4.52
C LEU A 106 5.03 -2.34 5.67
N GLN A 107 5.34 -1.60 6.75
CA GLN A 107 6.02 -2.14 7.94
C GLN A 107 5.24 -3.27 8.60
N VAL A 108 3.92 -3.35 8.39
CA VAL A 108 3.10 -4.49 8.84
C VAL A 108 3.62 -5.83 8.29
N MET A 109 4.32 -5.84 7.16
CA MET A 109 4.90 -7.06 6.60
C MET A 109 6.17 -7.53 7.33
N LEU A 110 6.81 -6.70 8.17
CA LEU A 110 8.05 -7.07 8.85
C LEU A 110 7.87 -8.29 9.76
N GLY A 111 8.93 -9.11 9.84
CA GLY A 111 9.02 -10.31 10.67
C GLY A 111 8.79 -11.60 9.90
N ASP A 112 8.62 -12.69 10.65
CA ASP A 112 8.53 -14.05 10.14
C ASP A 112 7.09 -14.42 9.71
N TRP A 113 7.00 -15.15 8.61
CA TRP A 113 5.75 -15.62 8.02
C TRP A 113 5.88 -17.05 7.52
N ARG A 114 4.77 -17.78 7.65
CA ARG A 114 4.56 -19.08 7.01
C ARG A 114 3.48 -18.96 5.96
N GLY A 115 3.76 -19.46 4.77
CA GLY A 115 2.83 -19.49 3.66
C GLY A 115 2.50 -20.90 3.19
N ILE A 116 1.33 -21.05 2.58
CA ILE A 116 0.92 -22.27 1.89
C ILE A 116 0.44 -21.88 0.49
N THR A 117 1.00 -22.52 -0.54
CA THR A 117 0.57 -22.31 -1.93
C THR A 117 -0.79 -22.95 -2.19
N TYR A 118 -1.61 -22.27 -2.98
CA TYR A 118 -2.86 -22.85 -3.48
C TYR A 118 -2.58 -23.89 -4.56
N LYS A 119 -1.67 -23.58 -5.48
CA LYS A 119 -1.22 -24.51 -6.51
C LYS A 119 -0.49 -25.68 -5.87
N LYS A 120 -0.93 -26.88 -6.20
CA LYS A 120 -0.32 -28.14 -5.79
C LYS A 120 0.70 -28.61 -6.82
N THR A 121 1.76 -29.22 -6.35
CA THR A 121 2.76 -29.94 -7.15
C THR A 121 2.84 -31.36 -6.62
N ASP A 122 2.70 -32.34 -7.51
CA ASP A 122 2.66 -33.76 -7.13
C ASP A 122 1.62 -34.08 -6.03
N GLY A 123 0.50 -33.35 -6.04
CA GLY A 123 -0.60 -33.50 -5.07
C GLY A 123 -0.45 -32.71 -3.78
N PHE A 124 0.68 -32.04 -3.53
CA PHE A 124 0.95 -31.31 -2.29
C PHE A 124 1.09 -29.80 -2.50
N SER A 125 0.58 -29.02 -1.55
CA SER A 125 0.89 -27.59 -1.46
C SER A 125 2.31 -27.41 -0.92
N SER A 126 3.02 -26.41 -1.44
CA SER A 126 4.33 -26.04 -0.92
C SER A 126 4.17 -25.19 0.34
N VAL A 127 5.06 -25.41 1.30
CA VAL A 127 5.18 -24.58 2.51
C VAL A 127 6.27 -23.55 2.26
N GLU A 128 5.92 -22.30 2.49
CA GLU A 128 6.76 -21.13 2.27
C GLU A 128 7.18 -20.57 3.64
N THR A 129 8.44 -20.18 3.79
CA THR A 129 8.97 -19.50 4.98
C THR A 129 9.58 -18.19 4.53
N LEU A 130 9.04 -17.08 5.02
CA LEU A 130 9.38 -15.73 4.56
C LEU A 130 9.77 -14.88 5.76
N ASP A 131 10.89 -14.17 5.68
CA ASP A 131 11.32 -13.20 6.69
C ASP A 131 11.50 -11.84 6.03
N TRP A 132 10.74 -10.84 6.48
CA TRP A 132 10.84 -9.47 6.00
C TRP A 132 11.58 -8.60 7.01
N VAL A 133 12.65 -7.95 6.56
CA VAL A 133 13.47 -7.05 7.37
C VAL A 133 13.72 -5.73 6.66
N TRP A 134 14.05 -4.70 7.42
CA TRP A 134 14.59 -3.47 6.86
C TRP A 134 16.01 -3.68 6.32
N ASP A 135 16.28 -3.15 5.14
CA ASP A 135 17.62 -2.90 4.60
C ASP A 135 17.81 -1.38 4.48
N LEU A 136 18.56 -0.83 5.43
CA LEU A 136 18.86 0.61 5.53
C LEU A 136 20.33 0.92 5.20
N GLN A 137 21.12 -0.10 4.87
CA GLN A 137 22.58 0.02 4.78
C GLN A 137 23.10 -0.30 3.39
N THR A 138 22.52 -1.28 2.68
CA THR A 138 23.06 -1.74 1.38
C THR A 138 23.05 -0.62 0.35
N ASN A 139 21.97 0.17 0.33
CA ASN A 139 21.89 1.41 -0.43
C ASN A 139 21.18 2.47 0.41
N PRO A 140 21.93 3.35 1.09
CA PRO A 140 21.35 4.42 1.92
C PRO A 140 20.48 5.41 1.14
N GLN A 141 20.59 5.51 -0.18
CA GLN A 141 19.69 6.36 -0.97
C GLN A 141 18.37 5.68 -1.31
N GLN A 142 18.29 4.36 -1.10
CA GLN A 142 17.15 3.56 -1.51
C GLN A 142 16.87 2.48 -0.46
N PRO A 143 16.48 2.87 0.78
CA PRO A 143 16.11 1.91 1.80
C PRO A 143 14.99 1.00 1.31
N ALA A 144 14.95 -0.23 1.81
CA ALA A 144 14.04 -1.24 1.32
C ALA A 144 13.55 -2.17 2.41
N LEU A 145 12.41 -2.79 2.17
CA LEU A 145 12.00 -4.02 2.83
C LEU A 145 12.60 -5.17 2.02
N VAL A 146 13.38 -6.03 2.67
CA VAL A 146 13.99 -7.21 2.05
C VAL A 146 13.34 -8.46 2.61
N MET A 147 12.88 -9.32 1.71
CA MET A 147 12.33 -10.63 2.03
C MET A 147 13.39 -11.70 1.75
N LYS A 148 13.60 -12.59 2.71
CA LYS A 148 14.30 -13.86 2.50
C LYS A 148 13.28 -14.99 2.45
N ALA A 149 13.46 -15.90 1.49
CA ALA A 149 12.51 -16.95 1.19
C ALA A 149 13.23 -18.29 0.95
N ASP A 150 14.00 -18.75 1.94
CA ASP A 150 14.96 -19.87 1.83
C ASP A 150 14.36 -21.17 1.25
N LYS A 151 13.09 -21.44 1.54
CA LYS A 151 12.37 -22.66 1.11
C LYS A 151 11.35 -22.40 0.01
N SER A 152 11.32 -21.19 -0.53
CA SER A 152 10.28 -20.81 -1.47
C SER A 152 10.43 -21.53 -2.80
N ARG A 153 9.28 -21.83 -3.40
CA ARG A 153 9.19 -22.30 -4.78
C ARG A 153 9.45 -21.19 -5.78
N TYR A 154 9.07 -19.97 -5.45
CA TYR A 154 8.99 -18.87 -6.41
C TYR A 154 10.19 -17.91 -6.33
N HIS A 155 10.78 -17.76 -5.15
CA HIS A 155 11.75 -16.70 -4.88
C HIS A 155 12.91 -17.22 -4.04
N GLU A 156 14.06 -16.57 -4.12
CA GLU A 156 15.08 -16.72 -3.08
C GLU A 156 15.07 -15.48 -2.20
N ASN A 157 15.10 -14.30 -2.82
CA ASN A 157 15.06 -13.03 -2.13
C ASN A 157 14.18 -12.02 -2.89
N ALA A 158 13.57 -11.09 -2.16
CA ALA A 158 12.91 -9.94 -2.75
C ALA A 158 13.33 -8.63 -2.08
N ARG A 159 13.34 -7.53 -2.82
CA ARG A 159 13.67 -6.18 -2.35
C ARG A 159 12.58 -5.22 -2.80
N LEU A 160 11.82 -4.68 -1.86
CA LEU A 160 10.75 -3.71 -2.08
C LEU A 160 11.17 -2.32 -1.61
N THR A 161 11.13 -1.35 -2.52
CA THR A 161 11.50 0.04 -2.25
C THR A 161 10.53 1.00 -2.94
N TYR A 162 10.75 2.31 -2.77
CA TYR A 162 9.98 3.37 -3.41
C TYR A 162 10.89 4.24 -4.28
N LEU A 163 10.46 4.49 -5.51
CA LEU A 163 11.14 5.33 -6.48
C LEU A 163 10.53 6.73 -6.41
N THR A 164 11.22 7.67 -5.76
CA THR A 164 10.69 9.04 -5.54
C THR A 164 10.51 9.83 -6.83
N ASP A 165 11.33 9.54 -7.85
CA ASP A 165 11.30 10.18 -9.17
C ASP A 165 10.11 9.70 -10.02
N LYS A 166 9.77 8.41 -9.94
CA LYS A 166 8.62 7.82 -10.62
C LYS A 166 7.34 7.83 -9.78
N GLN A 167 7.47 8.07 -8.49
CA GLN A 167 6.42 7.94 -7.48
C GLN A 167 5.79 6.54 -7.43
N LYS A 168 6.59 5.49 -7.65
CA LYS A 168 6.14 4.09 -7.69
C LYS A 168 6.85 3.22 -6.68
N TYR A 169 6.19 2.17 -6.23
CA TYR A 169 6.86 1.06 -5.55
C TYR A 169 7.58 0.19 -6.58
N GLN A 170 8.78 -0.26 -6.24
CA GLN A 170 9.55 -1.21 -7.04
C GLN A 170 9.90 -2.44 -6.22
N LEU A 171 9.55 -3.61 -6.75
CA LEU A 171 9.93 -4.91 -6.20
C LEU A 171 10.93 -5.56 -7.14
N THR A 172 12.12 -5.86 -6.64
CA THR A 172 13.09 -6.71 -7.32
C THR A 172 13.05 -8.08 -6.71
N ILE A 173 12.79 -9.10 -7.51
CA ILE A 173 12.84 -10.51 -7.09
C ILE A 173 14.10 -11.12 -7.69
N THR A 174 14.88 -11.79 -6.86
CA THR A 174 16.03 -12.59 -7.29
C THR A 174 15.69 -14.07 -7.10
N GLY A 175 15.70 -14.82 -8.20
CA GLY A 175 15.54 -16.27 -8.21
C GLY A 175 16.83 -16.99 -7.80
N LYS A 176 16.74 -18.31 -7.65
CA LYS A 176 17.83 -19.16 -7.14
C LYS A 176 19.06 -19.21 -8.04
N GLU A 177 18.87 -18.91 -9.32
CA GLU A 177 19.95 -18.86 -10.32
C GLU A 177 20.52 -17.44 -10.45
N GLY A 178 20.08 -16.50 -9.61
CA GLY A 178 20.45 -15.09 -9.66
C GLY A 178 19.68 -14.26 -10.70
N ASP A 179 18.74 -14.88 -11.42
CA ASP A 179 17.86 -14.19 -12.35
C ASP A 179 17.02 -13.14 -11.63
N LYS A 180 16.93 -11.94 -12.22
CA LYS A 180 16.20 -10.83 -11.64
C LYS A 180 14.91 -10.57 -12.40
N ARG A 181 13.85 -10.28 -11.65
CA ARG A 181 12.61 -9.73 -12.17
C ARG A 181 12.30 -8.44 -11.44
N ILE A 182 12.07 -7.37 -12.19
CA ILE A 182 11.77 -6.05 -11.65
C ILE A 182 10.32 -5.74 -11.93
N TYR A 183 9.60 -5.39 -10.88
CA TYR A 183 8.20 -5.01 -10.92
C TYR A 183 8.04 -3.58 -10.43
N GLU A 184 7.11 -2.85 -11.01
CA GLU A 184 6.72 -1.51 -10.57
C GLU A 184 5.20 -1.41 -10.43
N GLY A 185 4.72 -0.61 -9.48
CA GLY A 185 3.30 -0.38 -9.29
C GLY A 185 2.96 0.36 -8.00
N ASP A 186 1.69 0.30 -7.62
CA ASP A 186 1.09 1.17 -6.61
C ASP A 186 -0.03 0.46 -5.84
N PHE A 187 -0.55 1.13 -4.82
CA PHE A 187 -1.73 0.68 -4.11
C PHE A 187 -2.97 0.74 -5.02
N THR A 188 -3.54 -0.42 -5.33
CA THR A 188 -4.84 -0.55 -6.00
C THR A 188 -6.00 -0.51 -5.02
N VAL A 189 -5.74 -0.85 -3.75
CA VAL A 189 -6.58 -0.52 -2.62
C VAL A 189 -5.70 0.24 -1.62
N PRO A 190 -6.06 1.48 -1.24
CA PRO A 190 -5.24 2.31 -0.36
C PRO A 190 -5.11 1.67 1.03
N VAL A 191 -4.10 2.12 1.76
CA VAL A 191 -3.88 1.69 3.14
C VAL A 191 -5.03 2.19 4.02
N ALA A 192 -5.65 1.27 4.73
CA ALA A 192 -6.69 1.57 5.71
C ALA A 192 -6.38 0.91 7.05
N LYS A 193 -6.79 1.58 8.14
CA LYS A 193 -6.88 0.99 9.49
C LYS A 193 -8.35 0.67 9.72
N VAL A 194 -8.66 -0.60 9.94
CA VAL A 194 -10.03 -1.10 10.17
C VAL A 194 -10.11 -1.80 11.51
N GLU A 195 -11.24 -1.75 12.19
CA GLU A 195 -11.45 -2.49 13.43
C GLU A 195 -11.32 -4.01 13.19
N GLY A 196 -10.72 -4.72 14.14
CA GLY A 196 -10.57 -6.17 14.04
C GLY A 196 -11.85 -6.90 14.41
N ASP A 197 -12.26 -7.88 13.60
CA ASP A 197 -13.45 -8.70 13.88
C ASP A 197 -13.38 -9.43 15.23
N ALA A 198 -12.17 -9.81 15.66
CA ALA A 198 -11.94 -10.52 16.92
C ALA A 198 -11.84 -9.59 18.13
N ASP A 199 -11.35 -8.37 17.91
CA ASP A 199 -11.23 -7.32 18.93
C ASP A 199 -11.21 -5.96 18.23
N PRO A 200 -12.27 -5.14 18.35
CA PRO A 200 -12.35 -3.85 17.68
C PRO A 200 -11.31 -2.84 18.19
N ASN A 201 -10.74 -3.06 19.38
CA ASN A 201 -9.66 -2.21 19.91
C ASN A 201 -8.32 -2.45 19.20
N ILE A 202 -8.19 -3.55 18.45
CA ILE A 202 -7.00 -3.86 17.67
C ILE A 202 -7.26 -3.50 16.21
N LEU A 203 -6.82 -2.30 15.83
CA LEU A 203 -6.85 -1.87 14.44
C LEU A 203 -6.00 -2.80 13.57
N GLN A 204 -6.55 -3.16 12.42
CA GLN A 204 -5.95 -3.98 11.39
C GLN A 204 -5.56 -3.09 10.21
N THR A 205 -4.34 -3.26 9.72
CA THR A 205 -3.88 -2.63 8.49
C THR A 205 -4.31 -3.48 7.31
N THR A 206 -4.97 -2.86 6.33
CA THR A 206 -5.38 -3.51 5.08
C THR A 206 -4.95 -2.66 3.88
N TYR A 207 -4.62 -3.32 2.76
CA TYR A 207 -4.29 -2.67 1.49
C TYR A 207 -4.17 -3.73 0.39
N LYS A 208 -4.10 -3.28 -0.87
CA LYS A 208 -3.61 -4.09 -1.99
C LYS A 208 -2.54 -3.32 -2.75
N LEU A 209 -1.32 -3.83 -2.75
CA LEU A 209 -0.21 -3.31 -3.54
C LEU A 209 -0.04 -4.22 -4.77
N SER A 210 -0.29 -3.69 -5.96
CA SER A 210 -0.18 -4.45 -7.22
C SER A 210 1.01 -3.96 -8.03
N LEU A 211 1.86 -4.88 -8.46
CA LEU A 211 3.15 -4.61 -9.07
C LEU A 211 3.24 -5.37 -10.39
N SER A 212 3.41 -4.66 -11.49
CA SER A 212 3.51 -5.24 -12.84
C SER A 212 4.97 -5.42 -13.23
N LEU A 213 5.28 -6.52 -13.89
CA LEU A 213 6.61 -6.83 -14.40
C LEU A 213 7.00 -5.79 -15.45
N ILE A 214 8.19 -5.21 -15.30
CA ILE A 214 8.77 -4.27 -16.26
C ILE A 214 10.06 -4.83 -16.89
N ASP A 215 10.72 -5.77 -16.22
CA ASP A 215 11.95 -6.40 -16.70
C ASP A 215 12.05 -7.84 -16.17
N PRO A 216 12.22 -8.86 -17.02
CA PRO A 216 12.22 -8.79 -18.49
C PRO A 216 10.82 -8.49 -19.05
N GLY A 217 10.75 -7.67 -20.10
CA GLY A 217 9.46 -7.18 -20.66
C GLY A 217 8.71 -8.18 -21.55
N ASP A 218 9.34 -9.27 -21.97
CA ASP A 218 8.77 -10.31 -22.86
C ASP A 218 8.27 -11.55 -22.11
N GLU A 219 8.45 -11.59 -20.79
CA GLU A 219 8.02 -12.68 -19.93
C GLU A 219 6.49 -12.71 -19.82
N ARG A 220 5.93 -13.93 -19.84
CA ARG A 220 4.48 -14.17 -19.76
C ARG A 220 4.06 -14.83 -18.45
N LYS A 221 5.02 -15.32 -17.66
CA LYS A 221 4.78 -15.86 -16.32
C LYS A 221 5.08 -14.81 -15.26
N ASN A 222 4.30 -14.82 -14.19
CA ASN A 222 4.48 -13.93 -13.05
C ASN A 222 4.57 -12.47 -13.51
N VAL A 223 3.68 -12.05 -14.40
CA VAL A 223 3.66 -10.70 -14.99
C VAL A 223 3.09 -9.65 -14.05
N GLN A 224 2.40 -10.09 -13.00
CA GLN A 224 1.95 -9.23 -11.91
C GLN A 224 2.02 -9.99 -10.59
N ILE A 225 2.40 -9.27 -9.55
CA ILE A 225 2.37 -9.72 -8.17
C ILE A 225 1.50 -8.75 -7.37
N THR A 226 0.66 -9.29 -6.50
CA THR A 226 -0.12 -8.47 -5.57
C THR A 226 0.14 -8.91 -4.13
N PHE A 227 0.50 -7.94 -3.27
CA PHE A 227 0.43 -8.09 -1.83
C PHE A 227 -0.93 -7.59 -1.35
N ASN A 228 -1.82 -8.52 -1.03
CA ASN A 228 -3.18 -8.24 -0.56
C ASN A 228 -3.24 -8.43 0.95
N GLN A 229 -2.98 -7.35 1.70
CA GLN A 229 -2.98 -7.34 3.16
C GLN A 229 -4.42 -7.35 3.67
N GLN A 230 -4.80 -8.43 4.35
CA GLN A 230 -6.17 -8.62 4.84
C GLN A 230 -6.33 -8.17 6.29
N ASN A 231 -5.30 -8.36 7.09
CA ASN A 231 -5.21 -7.91 8.47
C ASN A 231 -3.76 -8.03 8.94
N ASN A 232 -3.47 -7.61 10.17
CA ASN A 232 -2.11 -7.51 10.68
C ASN A 232 -1.34 -8.85 10.76
N ASP A 233 -2.03 -9.99 10.75
CA ASP A 233 -1.46 -11.34 10.83
C ASP A 233 -1.61 -12.15 9.52
N ARG A 234 -2.12 -11.54 8.43
CA ARG A 234 -2.39 -12.22 7.17
C ARG A 234 -2.32 -11.29 5.95
N TYR A 235 -1.53 -11.71 4.97
CA TYR A 235 -1.64 -11.23 3.58
C TYR A 235 -1.70 -12.39 2.59
N LEU A 236 -2.25 -12.12 1.41
CA LEU A 236 -2.18 -13.01 0.27
C LEU A 236 -1.09 -12.50 -0.67
N TYR A 237 -0.20 -13.41 -1.08
CA TYR A 237 0.75 -13.16 -2.16
C TYR A 237 0.19 -13.77 -3.44
N GLU A 238 -0.36 -12.95 -4.30
CA GLU A 238 -1.06 -13.37 -5.51
C GLU A 238 -0.14 -13.22 -6.71
N ILE A 239 0.03 -14.29 -7.48
CA ILE A 239 0.90 -14.33 -8.65
C ILE A 239 0.02 -14.49 -9.89
N TYR A 240 0.24 -13.64 -10.90
CA TYR A 240 -0.54 -13.64 -12.12
C TYR A 240 0.31 -13.91 -13.35
N ASN A 241 -0.25 -14.63 -14.32
CA ASN A 241 0.36 -14.88 -15.62
C ASN A 241 -0.43 -14.20 -16.73
N LEU A 242 0.26 -13.86 -17.80
CA LEU A 242 -0.36 -13.44 -19.05
C LEU A 242 -0.82 -14.69 -19.83
N ARG A 243 -2.11 -14.78 -20.15
CA ARG A 243 -2.71 -15.81 -21.00
C ARG A 243 -3.44 -15.12 -22.15
N GLY A 244 -2.86 -15.19 -23.35
CA GLY A 244 -3.27 -14.31 -24.45
C GLY A 244 -2.98 -12.86 -24.05
N ASP A 245 -4.00 -12.02 -24.12
CA ASP A 245 -3.94 -10.61 -23.68
C ASP A 245 -4.51 -10.40 -22.27
N SER A 246 -4.91 -11.48 -21.59
CA SER A 246 -5.55 -11.42 -20.28
C SER A 246 -4.59 -11.79 -19.15
N VAL A 247 -4.61 -11.02 -18.06
CA VAL A 247 -3.88 -11.34 -16.83
C VAL A 247 -4.76 -12.24 -15.97
N THR A 248 -4.23 -13.41 -15.59
CA THR A 248 -4.98 -14.45 -14.88
C THR A 248 -4.22 -14.93 -13.64
N LEU A 249 -4.96 -15.18 -12.56
CA LEU A 249 -4.38 -15.68 -11.31
C LEU A 249 -3.74 -17.06 -11.55
N ALA A 250 -2.44 -17.16 -11.30
CA ALA A 250 -1.64 -18.34 -11.50
C ALA A 250 -1.46 -19.14 -10.20
N ASP A 251 -1.25 -18.44 -9.08
CA ASP A 251 -1.18 -19.02 -7.74
C ASP A 251 -1.47 -17.96 -6.68
N THR A 252 -1.78 -18.42 -5.47
CA THR A 252 -1.86 -17.60 -4.27
C THR A 252 -1.10 -18.29 -3.15
N ILE A 253 -0.17 -17.58 -2.54
CA ILE A 253 0.43 -17.98 -1.27
C ILE A 253 -0.39 -17.33 -0.15
N THR A 254 -1.12 -18.16 0.58
CA THR A 254 -1.83 -17.71 1.78
C THR A 254 -0.83 -17.66 2.92
N THR A 255 -0.59 -16.48 3.49
CA THR A 255 0.40 -16.32 4.56
C THR A 255 -0.24 -16.14 5.92
N ARG A 256 0.49 -16.53 6.96
CA ARG A 256 0.17 -16.23 8.34
C ARG A 256 1.47 -15.90 9.07
N ARG A 257 1.41 -14.90 9.93
CA ARG A 257 2.55 -14.53 10.77
C ARG A 257 3.01 -15.71 11.61
N ASP A 258 4.32 -15.91 11.70
CA ASP A 258 4.94 -16.91 12.57
C ASP A 258 5.49 -16.24 13.84
N GLY A 259 5.27 -16.86 15.00
CA GLY A 259 5.64 -16.24 16.28
C GLY A 259 4.89 -14.94 16.59
N THR A 260 5.09 -14.39 17.78
CA THR A 260 4.23 -13.36 18.40
C THR A 260 4.03 -12.08 17.58
N SER A 261 2.79 -11.80 17.18
CA SER A 261 2.02 -10.55 17.42
C SER A 261 2.72 -9.19 17.18
N PHE A 262 3.62 -9.07 16.20
CA PHE A 262 4.17 -7.77 15.79
C PHE A 262 3.11 -6.71 15.44
N ALA A 263 1.89 -7.16 15.15
CA ALA A 263 0.83 -6.32 14.66
C ALA A 263 -0.52 -6.52 15.40
N LYS A 264 -0.57 -7.17 16.58
CA LYS A 264 -1.83 -7.18 17.38
C LYS A 264 -1.98 -6.00 18.33
N SER A 265 -1.12 -4.99 18.25
CA SER A 265 -1.32 -3.74 18.99
C SER A 265 -0.86 -2.58 18.13
N ASP A 266 -1.74 -2.05 17.30
CA ASP A 266 -1.53 -0.77 16.61
C ASP A 266 -1.83 0.43 17.53
N SER A 267 -2.06 0.21 18.83
CA SER A 267 -2.02 1.27 19.83
C SER A 267 -0.60 1.80 19.94
N ASP A 268 -0.46 3.10 20.24
CA ASP A 268 0.79 3.79 20.50
C ASP A 268 1.78 2.83 21.20
N TYR A 269 2.82 2.41 20.46
CA TYR A 269 3.78 1.43 20.96
C TYR A 269 4.51 1.96 22.20
N GLY A 270 4.36 3.25 22.50
CA GLY A 270 4.81 3.91 23.70
C GLY A 270 6.30 3.66 23.87
N ASP A 271 6.66 3.10 25.02
CA ASP A 271 8.06 2.78 25.35
C ASP A 271 8.66 1.69 24.47
N LYS A 272 7.85 0.89 23.77
CA LYS A 272 8.32 -0.15 22.83
C LYS A 272 8.41 0.34 21.39
N THR A 273 8.28 1.64 21.11
CA THR A 273 8.43 2.16 19.75
C THR A 273 9.84 1.93 19.22
N CYS A 274 9.95 1.38 18.01
CA CYS A 274 11.21 1.21 17.29
C CYS A 274 11.87 2.57 17.05
N VAL A 275 13.10 2.76 17.54
CA VAL A 275 13.86 4.01 17.45
C VAL A 275 14.15 4.44 16.01
N ILE A 276 14.12 3.49 15.06
CA ILE A 276 14.43 3.73 13.65
C ILE A 276 13.16 3.88 12.82
N SER A 277 12.30 2.87 12.84
CA SER A 277 11.18 2.78 11.89
C SER A 277 9.88 3.39 12.45
N GLY A 278 9.78 3.59 13.76
CA GLY A 278 8.56 4.01 14.45
C GLY A 278 7.51 2.89 14.65
N GLY A 279 7.79 1.66 14.21
CA GLY A 279 6.91 0.49 14.41
C GLY A 279 7.04 -0.16 15.79
N LEU A 280 6.35 -1.28 16.04
CA LEU A 280 6.52 -2.04 17.29
C LEU A 280 7.93 -2.61 17.40
N GLY A 281 8.64 -2.23 18.44
CA GLY A 281 9.92 -2.79 18.81
C GLY A 281 9.78 -4.11 19.55
N THR A 282 10.55 -5.11 19.15
CA THR A 282 10.48 -6.48 19.69
C THR A 282 11.79 -6.97 20.27
N SER A 283 12.87 -6.22 20.07
CA SER A 283 14.14 -6.51 20.69
C SER A 283 14.79 -5.21 21.21
N GLN A 284 15.52 -5.31 22.31
CA GLN A 284 16.20 -4.17 22.92
C GLN A 284 17.64 -4.06 22.42
N VAL A 285 18.11 -2.81 22.30
CA VAL A 285 19.50 -2.40 22.07
C VAL A 285 19.88 -1.41 23.16
N ASN A 286 21.14 -1.41 23.59
CA ASN A 286 21.62 -0.54 24.67
C ASN A 286 22.69 0.40 24.13
N TYR A 287 22.60 1.68 24.46
CA TYR A 287 23.62 2.68 24.15
C TYR A 287 23.78 3.66 25.31
N GLN A 288 25.01 3.88 25.77
CA GLN A 288 25.34 4.80 26.86
C GLN A 288 24.47 4.62 28.13
N GLY A 289 24.20 3.37 28.51
CA GLY A 289 23.39 3.04 29.69
C GLY A 289 21.87 3.25 29.53
N LYS A 290 21.40 3.59 28.33
CA LYS A 290 19.97 3.69 28.00
C LYS A 290 19.56 2.54 27.07
N SER A 291 18.35 2.02 27.28
CA SER A 291 17.76 0.98 26.44
C SER A 291 16.80 1.57 25.41
N TYR A 292 16.92 1.11 24.18
CA TYR A 292 16.07 1.46 23.05
C TYR A 292 15.50 0.20 22.42
N TRP A 293 14.39 0.33 21.69
CA TRP A 293 13.76 -0.80 21.02
C TRP A 293 13.96 -0.74 19.50
N VAL A 294 14.08 -1.91 18.87
CA VAL A 294 14.14 -2.09 17.42
C VAL A 294 13.22 -3.22 16.97
N CYS A 295 12.63 -3.08 15.77
CA CYS A 295 11.60 -3.99 15.25
C CYS A 295 12.15 -5.21 14.49
N CYS A 296 13.38 -5.15 13.98
CA CYS A 296 13.96 -6.27 13.23
C CYS A 296 15.49 -6.25 13.27
N SER A 297 16.11 -7.31 12.76
CA SER A 297 17.57 -7.45 12.64
C SER A 297 18.20 -6.34 11.78
N GLY A 298 17.47 -5.85 10.77
CA GLY A 298 17.86 -4.70 9.96
C GLY A 298 18.00 -3.41 10.75
N CYS A 299 17.00 -3.09 11.57
CA CYS A 299 17.06 -1.93 12.46
C CYS A 299 18.15 -2.06 13.52
N ARG A 300 18.38 -3.26 14.05
CA ARG A 300 19.51 -3.51 14.98
C ARG A 300 20.85 -3.15 14.34
N LYS A 301 21.12 -3.68 13.14
CA LYS A 301 22.37 -3.38 12.42
C LYS A 301 22.53 -1.90 12.12
N ALA A 302 21.46 -1.21 11.74
CA ALA A 302 21.48 0.23 11.49
C ALA A 302 21.73 1.03 12.77
N PHE A 303 21.13 0.62 13.90
CA PHE A 303 21.36 1.24 15.20
C PHE A 303 22.80 1.05 15.67
N ASP A 304 23.32 -0.17 15.60
CA ASP A 304 24.68 -0.50 16.06
C ASP A 304 25.75 0.23 15.24
N ALA A 305 25.46 0.58 13.98
CA ALA A 305 26.38 1.31 13.12
C ALA A 305 26.45 2.82 13.42
N ASP A 306 25.32 3.45 13.78
CA ASP A 306 25.24 4.89 14.07
C ASP A 306 24.12 5.20 15.08
N PRO A 307 24.32 4.86 16.37
CA PRO A 307 23.26 4.96 17.37
C PRO A 307 22.86 6.42 17.64
N GLU A 308 23.82 7.34 17.63
CA GLU A 308 23.59 8.75 17.93
C GLU A 308 22.66 9.41 16.92
N LYS A 309 22.85 9.13 15.63
CA LYS A 309 21.96 9.60 14.56
C LYS A 309 20.52 9.16 14.76
N TRP A 310 20.31 7.87 15.03
CA TRP A 310 18.96 7.32 15.21
C TRP A 310 18.28 7.83 16.47
N ILE A 311 19.02 7.94 17.57
CA ILE A 311 18.50 8.53 18.82
C ILE A 311 18.10 9.98 18.59
N ALA A 312 18.94 10.78 17.93
CA ALA A 312 18.62 12.18 17.63
C ALA A 312 17.35 12.31 16.77
N LYS A 313 17.21 11.49 15.72
CA LYS A 313 16.00 11.45 14.88
C LYS A 313 14.76 11.05 15.68
N TYR A 314 14.88 10.05 16.54
CA TYR A 314 13.77 9.58 17.38
C TYR A 314 13.28 10.65 18.35
N GLU A 315 14.20 11.31 19.05
CA GLU A 315 13.87 12.41 19.97
C GLU A 315 13.27 13.61 19.25
N ALA A 316 13.78 13.95 18.05
CA ALA A 316 13.21 15.00 17.22
C ALA A 316 11.77 14.67 16.79
N ASN A 317 11.50 13.42 16.41
CA ASN A 317 10.16 12.98 16.04
C ASN A 317 9.20 12.97 17.24
N LYS A 318 9.64 12.49 18.42
CA LYS A 318 8.86 12.57 19.66
C LYS A 318 8.43 13.99 20.00
N LYS A 319 9.35 14.95 19.89
CA LYS A 319 9.05 16.38 20.14
C LYS A 319 8.06 16.96 19.14
N LYS A 320 8.10 16.53 17.87
CA LYS A 320 7.11 16.96 16.88
C LYS A 320 5.72 16.44 17.21
N THR A 321 5.60 15.17 17.59
CA THR A 321 4.33 14.54 17.95
C THR A 321 3.77 15.07 19.27
N ALA A 322 4.61 15.42 20.24
CA ALA A 322 4.18 15.99 21.52
C ALA A 322 3.73 17.46 21.43
N ASN A 323 4.11 18.17 20.36
CA ASN A 323 3.77 19.57 20.11
C ASN A 323 2.65 19.75 19.07
N GLN A 324 2.07 18.65 18.58
CA GLN A 324 0.91 18.60 17.68
C GLN A 324 -0.32 18.18 18.47
#